data_AF-A0A7V6I490-F1
#
_entry.id   AF-A0A7V6I490-F1
#
_cell.length_a   1.000
_cell.length_b   1.000
_cell.length_c   1.000
_cell.angle_alpha   90.00
_cell.angle_beta   90.00
_cell.angle_gamma   90.00
#
_symmetry.space_group_name_H-M   'P 1'
#
loop_
_entity.id
_entity.type
_entity.pdbx_description
1 polymer ?
#
loop_
_entity_poly.entity_id
_entity_poly.type
_entity_poly.pdbx_seq_one_letter_code
_entity_poly.pdbx_strand_id
1 'polypeptide(L)'
;ELHMYDTYYPDGVDLTEMLPISDKYTINPVSLEVAWPISRRWDTGGRVVYNQTWQKFVEGSVASYYFSAEAMIRYNIVKREYFRLYASAFCGPFVATRVERTDYPSRQTEATFIPAELYLGFSGGKRIFGFCEIGFGTGGTLRGGVGYRFNNVAP
;
A
#
# COMPACT_ATOMS: atom_id res chain seq x y z
N GLU A 1 -1.02 3.16 18.08
CA GLU A 1 -0.13 2.19 17.40
C GLU A 1 -0.69 1.90 16.01
N LEU A 2 0.17 1.93 14.98
CA LEU A 2 -0.20 1.51 13.64
C LEU A 2 -0.32 -0.02 13.67
N HIS A 3 -1.54 -0.54 13.82
CA HIS A 3 -1.86 -1.95 13.58
C HIS A 3 -1.84 -2.20 12.07
N MET A 4 -0.64 -2.10 11.49
CA MET A 4 -0.36 -2.52 10.14
C MET A 4 -0.32 -4.04 10.19
N TYR A 5 -1.49 -4.67 10.01
CA TYR A 5 -1.72 -6.10 9.86
C TYR A 5 -0.65 -6.94 10.58
N ASP A 6 -0.90 -7.28 11.86
CA ASP A 6 -0.35 -8.48 12.46
C ASP A 6 -0.78 -9.63 11.57
N THR A 7 0.03 -9.86 10.55
CA THR A 7 -0.21 -10.82 9.50
C THR A 7 -0.10 -12.12 10.25
N TYR A 8 -1.24 -12.77 10.42
CA TYR A 8 -1.37 -14.10 10.94
C TYR A 8 -0.50 -14.99 10.04
N TYR A 9 0.77 -15.20 10.41
CA TYR A 9 1.69 -16.06 9.69
C TYR A 9 1.41 -17.49 10.18
N PRO A 10 0.85 -18.38 9.36
CA PRO A 10 0.68 -19.77 9.77
C PRO A 10 2.06 -20.45 9.70
N ASP A 11 2.58 -20.77 10.87
CA ASP A 11 3.58 -21.78 11.20
C ASP A 11 4.79 -21.97 10.27
N GLY A 12 5.96 -21.62 10.81
CA GLY A 12 7.25 -22.13 10.36
C GLY A 12 8.36 -21.92 11.38
N VAL A 13 8.43 -20.75 12.01
CA VAL A 13 9.32 -20.45 13.15
C VAL A 13 8.68 -19.34 13.96
N ASP A 14 8.48 -19.58 15.26
CA ASP A 14 8.00 -18.58 16.20
C ASP A 14 9.11 -17.53 16.41
N LEU A 15 8.99 -16.37 15.74
CA LEU A 15 9.96 -15.28 15.86
C LEU A 15 9.99 -14.68 17.27
N THR A 16 9.09 -15.08 18.18
CA THR A 16 9.15 -14.68 19.59
C THR A 16 10.34 -15.29 20.34
N GLU A 17 10.97 -16.34 19.80
CA GLU A 17 12.16 -16.98 20.39
C GLU A 17 13.49 -16.36 19.93
N MET A 18 13.51 -15.57 18.85
CA MET A 18 14.75 -14.96 18.34
C MET A 18 15.00 -13.59 18.98
N LEU A 19 16.19 -13.41 19.56
CA LEU A 19 16.56 -12.15 20.20
C LEU A 19 16.93 -11.11 19.13
N PRO A 20 16.17 -10.01 18.99
CA PRO A 20 16.50 -8.97 18.01
C PRO A 20 17.74 -8.20 18.46
N ILE A 21 18.69 -8.03 17.55
CA ILE A 21 19.90 -7.20 17.76
C ILE A 21 19.81 -5.84 17.05
N SER A 22 18.78 -5.66 16.23
CA SER A 22 18.47 -4.39 15.61
C SER A 22 16.99 -4.07 15.72
N ASP A 23 16.70 -2.77 15.66
CA ASP A 23 15.34 -2.31 15.39
C ASP A 23 14.81 -2.91 14.08
N LYS A 24 13.49 -3.05 14.01
CA LYS A 24 12.78 -3.37 12.78
C LYS A 24 12.77 -2.13 11.91
N TYR A 25 13.38 -2.22 10.73
CA TYR A 25 13.35 -1.13 9.78
C TYR A 25 12.36 -1.43 8.67
N THR A 26 11.55 -0.42 8.35
CA THR A 26 10.50 -0.51 7.34
C THR A 26 10.69 0.62 6.34
N ILE A 27 10.79 0.27 5.05
CA ILE A 27 10.50 1.23 3.99
C ILE A 27 8.98 1.30 3.93
N ASN A 28 8.40 2.35 4.53
CA ASN A 28 6.95 2.59 4.52
C ASN A 28 6.39 2.37 3.11
N PRO A 29 5.16 1.83 2.98
CA PRO A 29 4.61 1.42 1.70
C PRO A 29 4.67 2.56 0.68
N VAL A 30 5.41 2.33 -0.41
CA VAL A 30 5.50 3.22 -1.57
C VAL A 30 4.48 2.74 -2.58
N SER A 31 3.61 3.63 -3.04
CA SER A 31 2.61 3.30 -4.04
C SER A 31 2.71 4.18 -5.28
N LEU A 32 2.62 3.58 -6.45
CA LEU A 32 2.40 4.27 -7.71
C LEU A 32 0.96 4.05 -8.15
N GLU A 33 0.23 5.14 -8.40
CA GLU A 33 -1.19 5.09 -8.74
C GLU A 33 -1.46 5.79 -10.07
N VAL A 34 -2.28 5.17 -10.91
CA VAL A 34 -2.75 5.75 -12.17
C VAL A 34 -4.28 5.76 -12.14
N ALA A 35 -4.86 6.90 -12.50
CA ALA A 35 -6.29 7.09 -12.57
C ALA A 35 -6.68 7.68 -13.93
N TRP A 36 -7.71 7.09 -14.53
CA TRP A 36 -8.30 7.48 -15.81
C TRP A 36 -9.74 7.94 -15.59
N PRO A 37 -10.11 9.17 -15.99
CA PRO A 37 -11.50 9.62 -15.90
C PRO A 37 -12.37 8.85 -16.90
N ILE A 38 -13.40 8.16 -16.42
CA ILE A 38 -14.41 7.54 -17.28
C ILE A 38 -15.62 8.46 -17.43
N SER A 39 -15.94 9.25 -16.39
CA SER A 39 -17.04 10.23 -16.43
C SER A 39 -16.73 11.46 -15.60
N ARG A 40 -17.68 12.41 -15.54
CA ARG A 40 -17.55 13.61 -14.70
C ARG A 40 -17.35 13.28 -13.22
N ARG A 41 -17.93 12.18 -12.74
CA ARG A 41 -17.85 11.76 -11.32
C ARG A 41 -16.95 10.56 -11.08
N TRP A 42 -16.71 9.70 -12.06
CA TRP A 42 -15.99 8.45 -11.87
C TRP A 42 -14.66 8.41 -12.59
N ASP A 43 -13.63 7.96 -11.86
CA ASP A 43 -12.34 7.59 -12.42
C ASP A 43 -12.09 6.08 -12.12
N THR A 44 -11.41 5.37 -13.02
CA THR A 44 -10.92 3.99 -12.80
C THR A 44 -9.40 3.96 -12.89
N GLY A 45 -8.77 2.90 -12.44
CA GLY A 45 -7.36 2.68 -12.72
C GLY A 45 -6.79 1.61 -11.84
N GLY A 46 -5.61 1.87 -11.30
CA GLY A 46 -4.99 0.94 -10.38
C GLY A 46 -3.77 1.52 -9.70
N ARG A 47 -3.28 0.79 -8.72
CA ARG A 47 -2.04 1.10 -8.02
C ARG A 47 -1.17 -0.13 -7.88
N VAL A 48 0.13 0.10 -7.80
CA VAL A 48 1.11 -0.89 -7.38
C VAL A 48 1.68 -0.42 -6.06
N VAL A 49 1.70 -1.29 -5.05
CA VAL A 49 2.26 -0.99 -3.73
C VAL A 49 3.46 -1.89 -3.50
N TYR A 50 4.55 -1.29 -3.02
CA TYR A 50 5.74 -1.99 -2.58
C TYR A 50 6.06 -1.60 -1.14
N ASN A 51 6.31 -2.60 -0.29
CA ASN A 51 6.76 -2.40 1.08
C ASN A 51 7.88 -3.41 1.37
N GLN A 52 8.88 -2.97 2.12
CA GLN A 52 10.00 -3.81 2.52
C GLN A 52 10.28 -3.61 4.00
N THR A 53 10.46 -4.71 4.69
CA THR A 53 10.85 -4.75 6.10
C THR A 53 12.11 -5.58 6.26
N TRP A 54 13.03 -5.15 7.12
CA TRP A 54 14.18 -5.97 7.50
C TRP A 54 14.44 -5.88 9.02
N GLN A 55 14.92 -6.98 9.59
CA GLN A 55 15.34 -7.05 10.98
C GLN A 55 16.47 -8.07 11.14
N LYS A 56 17.46 -7.74 11.98
CA LYS A 56 18.55 -8.63 12.34
C LYS A 56 18.32 -9.25 13.72
N PHE A 57 18.63 -10.52 13.82
CA PHE A 57 18.59 -11.35 15.02
C PHE A 57 19.99 -11.89 15.31
N VAL A 58 20.22 -12.42 16.49
CA VAL A 58 21.50 -13.08 16.83
C VAL A 58 21.77 -14.24 15.86
N GLU A 59 20.72 -14.97 15.49
CA GLU A 59 20.73 -16.19 14.70
C GLU A 59 20.72 -15.93 13.18
N GLY A 60 20.56 -14.67 12.75
CA GLY A 60 20.48 -14.34 11.33
C GLY A 60 19.75 -13.06 10.97
N SER A 61 19.16 -13.02 9.78
CA SER A 61 18.37 -11.87 9.32
C SER A 61 17.08 -12.30 8.64
N VAL A 62 16.01 -11.55 8.88
CA VAL A 62 14.71 -11.72 8.22
C VAL A 62 14.46 -10.50 7.35
N ALA A 63 14.08 -10.73 6.09
CA ALA A 63 13.62 -9.70 5.17
C ALA A 63 12.25 -10.11 4.61
N SER A 64 11.30 -9.18 4.65
CA SER A 64 9.97 -9.35 4.08
C SER A 64 9.76 -8.33 2.98
N TYR A 65 9.29 -8.82 1.84
CA TYR A 65 8.96 -8.03 0.66
C TYR A 65 7.47 -8.19 0.39
N TYR A 66 6.79 -7.07 0.21
CA TYR A 66 5.37 -7.00 -0.08
C TYR A 66 5.18 -6.28 -1.42
N PHE A 67 4.41 -6.91 -2.30
CA PHE A 67 4.02 -6.34 -3.58
C PHE A 67 2.52 -6.56 -3.79
N SER A 68 1.78 -5.51 -4.11
CA SER A 68 0.39 -5.63 -4.55
C SER A 68 0.18 -4.91 -5.89
N ALA A 69 -0.74 -5.47 -6.68
CA ALA A 69 -1.26 -4.85 -7.88
C ALA A 69 -2.78 -4.79 -7.76
N GLU A 70 -3.32 -3.58 -7.65
CA GLU A 70 -4.70 -3.37 -7.23
C GLU A 70 -5.46 -2.55 -8.27
N ALA A 71 -6.66 -3.00 -8.60
CA ALA A 71 -7.62 -2.23 -9.37
C ALA A 71 -8.25 -1.15 -8.48
N MET A 72 -8.52 0.02 -9.05
CA MET A 72 -9.09 1.16 -8.36
C MET A 72 -10.39 1.61 -9.04
N ILE A 73 -11.40 1.93 -8.24
CA ILE A 73 -12.49 2.82 -8.64
C ILE A 73 -12.52 4.05 -7.72
N ARG A 74 -12.74 5.23 -8.30
CA ARG A 74 -12.78 6.49 -7.57
C ARG A 74 -14.03 7.29 -7.91
N TYR A 75 -14.76 7.68 -6.88
CA TYR A 75 -15.90 8.58 -6.95
C TYR A 75 -15.49 10.00 -6.50
N ASN A 76 -15.58 10.96 -7.41
CA ASN A 76 -15.31 12.37 -7.14
C ASN A 76 -16.57 13.03 -6.55
N ILE A 77 -16.56 13.27 -5.24
CA ILE A 77 -17.62 13.98 -4.51
C ILE A 77 -17.62 15.46 -4.91
N VAL A 78 -16.44 16.07 -4.93
CA VAL A 78 -16.21 17.44 -5.40
C VAL A 78 -15.07 17.41 -6.41
N LYS A 79 -15.28 17.98 -7.60
CA LYS A 79 -14.26 18.08 -8.66
C LYS A 79 -14.22 19.52 -9.17
N ARG A 80 -13.25 20.29 -8.69
CA ARG A 80 -12.92 21.66 -9.13
C ARG A 80 -11.54 21.65 -9.79
N GLU A 81 -11.17 22.75 -10.43
CA GLU A 81 -9.90 22.88 -11.16
C GLU A 81 -8.67 22.63 -10.26
N TYR A 82 -8.68 23.17 -9.05
CA TYR A 82 -7.56 23.09 -8.10
C TYR A 82 -7.80 22.14 -6.93
N PHE A 83 -9.01 21.64 -6.76
CA PHE A 83 -9.39 20.87 -5.57
C PHE A 83 -10.29 19.70 -5.96
N ARG A 84 -10.01 18.53 -5.40
CA ARG A 84 -10.92 17.38 -5.48
C ARG A 84 -11.09 16.75 -4.11
N LEU A 85 -12.32 16.40 -3.78
CA LEU A 85 -12.69 15.49 -2.69
C LEU A 85 -13.25 14.23 -3.33
N TYR A 86 -12.77 13.06 -2.93
CA TYR A 86 -13.14 11.80 -3.53
C TYR A 86 -13.16 10.66 -2.53
N ALA A 87 -13.91 9.61 -2.85
CA ALA A 87 -13.79 8.31 -2.21
C ALA A 87 -13.19 7.34 -3.23
N SER A 88 -12.30 6.45 -2.82
CA SER A 88 -11.70 5.42 -3.66
C SER A 88 -11.81 4.05 -3.00
N ALA A 89 -11.96 3.03 -3.83
CA ALA A 89 -11.92 1.64 -3.42
C ALA A 89 -10.85 0.94 -4.25
N PHE A 90 -10.00 0.15 -3.58
CA PHE A 90 -8.96 -0.66 -4.20
C PHE A 90 -9.17 -2.13 -3.89
N CYS A 91 -8.96 -3.00 -4.85
CA CYS A 91 -8.94 -4.43 -4.61
C CYS A 91 -7.96 -5.13 -5.55
N GLY A 92 -7.35 -6.21 -5.10
CA GLY A 92 -6.43 -6.95 -5.94
C GLY A 92 -5.62 -8.00 -5.18
N PRO A 93 -4.88 -8.83 -5.94
CA PRO A 93 -3.94 -9.76 -5.35
C PRO A 93 -2.73 -9.03 -4.75
N PHE A 94 -2.14 -9.69 -3.76
CA PHE A 94 -0.80 -9.36 -3.30
C PHE A 94 0.07 -10.61 -3.19
N VAL A 95 1.38 -10.36 -3.22
CA VAL A 95 2.42 -11.36 -3.03
C VAL A 95 3.32 -10.88 -1.90
N ALA A 96 3.41 -11.69 -0.85
CA ALA A 96 4.34 -11.51 0.24
C ALA A 96 5.46 -12.55 0.13
N THR A 97 6.70 -12.10 0.03
CA THR A 97 7.88 -12.98 0.05
C THR A 97 8.65 -12.73 1.33
N ARG A 98 8.85 -13.79 2.13
CA ARG A 98 9.70 -13.79 3.31
C ARG A 98 10.98 -14.55 3.00
N VAL A 99 12.10 -13.92 3.31
CA VAL A 99 13.44 -14.50 3.15
C VAL A 99 14.11 -14.52 4.50
N GLU A 100 14.45 -15.71 4.97
CA GLU A 100 15.17 -15.93 6.21
C GLU A 100 16.58 -16.40 5.89
N ARG A 101 17.56 -15.72 6.48
CA ARG A 101 18.97 -16.08 6.39
C ARG A 101 19.47 -16.41 7.78
N THR A 102 19.19 -17.63 8.20
CA THR A 102 19.70 -18.29 9.41
C THR A 102 20.58 -19.48 8.99
N ASP A 103 20.95 -20.36 9.92
CA ASP A 103 21.70 -21.59 9.64
C ASP A 103 21.02 -22.49 8.60
N TYR A 104 19.70 -22.40 8.48
CA TYR A 104 18.90 -23.05 7.44
C TYR A 104 18.16 -21.98 6.62
N PRO A 105 18.73 -21.51 5.50
CA PRO A 105 18.11 -20.46 4.70
C PRO A 105 16.76 -20.92 4.18
N SER A 106 15.71 -20.18 4.52
CA SER A 106 14.34 -20.49 4.15
C SER A 106 13.77 -19.35 3.28
N ARG A 107 12.93 -19.72 2.32
CA ARG A 107 12.17 -18.76 1.52
C ARG A 107 10.73 -19.23 1.47
N GLN A 108 9.84 -18.37 1.94
CA GLN A 108 8.41 -18.58 1.84
C GLN A 108 7.81 -17.49 0.96
N THR A 109 6.86 -17.87 0.11
CA THR A 109 6.15 -16.94 -0.77
C THR A 109 4.69 -17.28 -0.72
N GLU A 110 3.89 -16.32 -0.29
CA GLU A 110 2.45 -16.44 -0.18
C GLU A 110 1.79 -15.44 -1.12
N ALA A 111 0.75 -15.89 -1.79
CA ALA A 111 -0.12 -15.06 -2.61
C ALA A 111 -1.52 -15.14 -2.04
N THR A 112 -2.13 -13.99 -1.78
CA THR A 112 -3.52 -13.92 -1.30
C THR A 112 -4.18 -12.65 -1.82
N PHE A 113 -5.48 -12.52 -1.55
CA PHE A 113 -6.30 -11.43 -2.08
C PHE A 113 -6.57 -10.41 -0.98
N ILE A 114 -6.29 -9.13 -1.23
CA ILE A 114 -6.63 -8.07 -0.27
C ILE A 114 -8.13 -7.80 -0.36
N PRO A 115 -8.89 -7.88 0.74
CA PRO A 115 -10.26 -7.37 0.76
C PRO A 115 -10.27 -5.87 0.42
N ALA A 116 -11.38 -5.37 -0.13
CA ALA A 116 -11.42 -4.03 -0.69
C ALA A 116 -11.01 -2.95 0.33
N GLU A 117 -9.96 -2.19 0.00
CA GLU A 117 -9.51 -1.05 0.80
C GLU A 117 -10.26 0.21 0.40
N LEU A 118 -10.87 0.89 1.38
CA LEU A 118 -11.67 2.09 1.14
C LEU A 118 -10.96 3.32 1.68
N TYR A 119 -10.88 4.37 0.87
CA TYR A 119 -10.25 5.63 1.24
C TYR A 119 -11.17 6.82 0.99
N LEU A 120 -11.10 7.81 1.87
CA LEU A 120 -11.56 9.17 1.59
C LEU A 120 -10.34 10.05 1.37
N GLY A 121 -10.30 10.72 0.22
CA GLY A 121 -9.16 11.49 -0.22
C GLY A 121 -9.50 12.91 -0.61
N PHE A 122 -8.53 13.80 -0.42
CA PHE A 122 -8.55 15.11 -1.03
C PHE A 122 -7.24 15.37 -1.78
N SER A 123 -7.34 16.12 -2.88
CA SER A 123 -6.17 16.56 -3.65
C SER A 123 -6.27 18.04 -3.99
N GLY A 124 -5.12 18.73 -3.95
CA GLY A 124 -4.98 20.16 -4.15
C GLY A 124 -3.84 20.49 -5.12
N GLY A 125 -4.10 21.36 -6.10
CA GLY A 125 -3.17 21.73 -7.17
C GLY A 125 -3.81 21.56 -8.56
N LYS A 126 -3.17 22.05 -9.63
CA LYS A 126 -3.71 21.97 -11.00
C LYS A 126 -3.08 20.83 -11.79
N ARG A 127 -1.81 20.99 -12.18
CA ARG A 127 -1.04 20.01 -12.95
C ARG A 127 -0.21 19.11 -12.04
N ILE A 128 0.62 19.72 -11.20
CA ILE A 128 1.22 19.05 -10.04
C ILE A 128 0.27 19.26 -8.87
N PHE A 129 -0.01 18.21 -8.11
CA PHE A 129 -0.92 18.28 -6.97
C PHE A 129 -0.39 17.46 -5.79
N GLY A 130 -0.67 17.93 -4.58
CA GLY A 130 -0.57 17.13 -3.37
C GLY A 130 -1.88 16.40 -3.13
N PHE A 131 -1.83 15.24 -2.48
CA PHE A 131 -3.02 14.54 -2.02
C PHE A 131 -2.79 13.89 -0.65
N CYS A 132 -3.89 13.67 0.06
CA CYS A 132 -3.93 12.94 1.32
C CYS A 132 -5.19 12.09 1.34
N GLU A 133 -5.06 10.87 1.86
CA GLU A 133 -6.13 9.88 1.94
C GLU A 133 -6.13 9.20 3.31
N ILE A 134 -7.33 8.96 3.81
CA ILE A 134 -7.60 8.29 5.08
C ILE A 134 -8.37 7.01 4.77
N GLY A 135 -7.83 5.88 5.19
CA GLY A 135 -8.40 4.57 5.00
C GLY A 135 -9.44 4.21 6.06
N PHE A 136 -10.59 3.70 5.63
CA PHE A 136 -11.64 3.15 6.49
C PHE A 136 -11.66 1.63 6.33
N GLY A 137 -11.55 0.89 7.44
CA GLY A 137 -11.49 -0.57 7.40
C GLY A 137 -10.10 -1.16 7.10
N THR A 138 -9.09 -0.31 6.90
CA THR A 138 -7.69 -0.67 6.59
C THR A 138 -6.75 -0.43 7.78
N GLY A 139 -7.20 -0.71 9.01
CA GLY A 139 -6.37 -0.50 10.21
C GLY A 139 -6.03 0.96 10.53
N GLY A 140 -6.75 1.94 9.96
CA GLY A 140 -6.52 3.37 10.19
C GLY A 140 -5.32 3.94 9.44
N THR A 141 -5.12 3.54 8.18
CA THR A 141 -4.02 4.04 7.34
C THR A 141 -4.23 5.49 6.92
N LEU A 142 -3.16 6.28 6.98
CA LEU A 142 -3.09 7.62 6.39
C LEU A 142 -1.96 7.62 5.36
N ARG A 143 -2.28 8.02 4.12
CA ARG A 143 -1.28 8.14 3.06
C ARG A 143 -1.38 9.51 2.40
N GLY A 144 -0.25 9.98 1.89
CA GLY A 144 -0.20 11.22 1.14
C GLY A 144 0.96 11.19 0.15
N GLY A 145 0.94 12.12 -0.79
CA GLY A 145 1.96 12.18 -1.81
C GLY A 145 1.74 13.30 -2.79
N VAL A 146 2.52 13.24 -3.86
CA VAL A 146 2.43 14.15 -5.00
C VAL A 146 2.01 13.38 -6.24
N GLY A 147 1.23 14.03 -7.08
CA GLY A 147 0.78 13.47 -8.34
C GLY A 147 0.85 14.49 -9.46
N TYR A 148 0.69 13.97 -10.66
CA TYR A 148 0.67 14.77 -11.88
C TYR A 148 -0.58 14.47 -12.68
N ARG A 149 -1.29 15.51 -13.11
CA ARG A 149 -2.42 15.42 -14.03
C ARG A 149 -1.92 15.73 -15.42
N PHE A 150 -2.00 14.74 -16.30
CA PHE A 150 -1.90 14.98 -17.72
C PHE A 150 -3.04 15.94 -18.09
N ASN A 151 -2.71 17.06 -18.75
CA ASN A 151 -3.72 18.04 -19.18
C ASN A 151 -4.85 17.29 -19.89
N ASN A 152 -6.10 17.56 -19.49
CA ASN A 152 -7.28 16.87 -20.03
C ASN A 152 -7.31 16.96 -21.57
N VAL A 153 -6.95 15.87 -22.21
CA VAL A 153 -7.65 15.34 -23.38
C VAL A 153 -8.06 13.96 -22.89
N ALA A 154 -9.30 13.73 -22.47
CA ALA A 154 -10.50 13.59 -23.30
C ALA A 154 -11.76 13.44 -22.41
N PRO A 155 -12.96 13.22 -22.98
CA PRO A 155 -13.60 13.77 -24.17
C PRO A 155 -14.65 14.87 -23.83
#